data_AF-A0A932LLV5-F1
#
_entry.id   AF-A0A932LLV5-F1
#
_cell.length_a   1.000
_cell.length_b   1.000
_cell.length_c   1.000
_cell.angle_alpha   90.00
_cell.angle_beta   90.00
_cell.angle_gamma   90.00
#
_symmetry.space_group_name_H-M   'P 1'
#
loop_
_entity.id
_entity.type
_entity.pdbx_description
1 polymer ?
#
loop_
_entity_poly.entity_id
_entity_poly.type
_entity_poly.pdbx_seq_one_letter_code
_entity_poly.pdbx_strand_id
1 'polypeptide(L)'
;MRTLLLAVLLAALGFGWLARHLKESRERVALIADLDKAGIYVWQYEPTPLGRCIRVLPTAAENWIRMHLGDSLLSGPSAISAFHIREDQVPYIVERLSHFPTLRTVNLLHGQLSEETAERIRKALPDAEVAVDQTIGVWAGD
;
A
#
# COMPACT_ATOMS: atom_id res chain seq x y z
N MET A 1 -35.79 -18.03 18.65
CA MET A 1 -35.95 -17.00 17.59
C MET A 1 -35.07 -15.77 17.79
N ARG A 2 -35.07 -15.09 18.95
CA ARG A 2 -34.23 -13.88 19.19
C ARG A 2 -32.71 -14.11 18.99
N THR A 3 -32.19 -15.25 19.44
CA THR A 3 -30.77 -15.62 19.28
C THR A 3 -30.37 -15.86 17.83
N LEU A 4 -31.24 -16.52 17.05
CA LEU A 4 -31.05 -16.74 15.62
C LEU A 4 -31.04 -15.42 14.83
N LEU A 5 -31.98 -14.51 15.13
CA LEU A 5 -32.01 -13.18 14.51
C LEU A 5 -30.75 -12.38 14.81
N LEU A 6 -30.27 -12.42 16.05
CA LEU A 6 -29.04 -11.75 16.44
C LEU A 6 -27.81 -12.34 15.74
N ALA A 7 -27.72 -13.67 15.64
CA ALA A 7 -26.65 -14.34 14.91
C ALA A 7 -26.64 -13.99 13.41
N VAL A 8 -27.82 -13.96 12.77
CA VAL A 8 -27.95 -13.56 11.36
C VAL A 8 -27.54 -12.11 11.15
N LEU A 9 -27.90 -11.22 12.08
CA LEU A 9 -27.56 -9.80 11.99
C LEU A 9 -26.05 -9.58 12.15
N LEU A 10 -25.40 -10.29 13.09
CA LEU A 10 -23.94 -10.27 13.24
C LEU A 10 -23.22 -10.82 12.00
N ALA A 11 -23.72 -11.91 11.43
CA ALA A 11 -23.17 -12.46 10.20
C ALA A 11 -23.30 -11.48 9.04
N ALA A 12 -24.47 -10.85 8.86
CA ALA A 12 -24.71 -9.86 7.81
C ALA A 12 -23.78 -8.65 7.95
N LEU A 13 -23.57 -8.14 9.18
CA LEU A 13 -22.60 -7.08 9.44
C LEU A 13 -21.17 -7.52 9.12
N GLY A 14 -20.78 -8.73 9.52
CA GLY A 14 -19.47 -9.29 9.21
C GLY A 14 -19.22 -9.41 7.71
N PHE A 15 -20.18 -9.93 6.95
CA PHE A 15 -20.08 -10.03 5.49
C PHE A 15 -20.09 -8.67 4.79
N GLY A 16 -20.92 -7.73 5.25
CA GLY A 16 -20.94 -6.36 4.71
C GLY A 16 -19.61 -5.64 4.93
N TRP A 17 -19.03 -5.78 6.12
CA TRP A 17 -17.70 -5.27 6.43
C TRP A 17 -16.63 -5.91 5.56
N LEU A 18 -16.63 -7.24 5.41
CA LEU A 18 -15.67 -7.97 4.57
C LEU A 18 -15.77 -7.55 3.09
N ALA A 19 -16.98 -7.43 2.56
CA ALA A 19 -17.21 -7.01 1.17
C ALA A 19 -16.63 -5.62 0.88
N ARG A 20 -16.76 -4.69 1.84
CA ARG A 20 -16.12 -3.37 1.76
C ARG A 20 -14.60 -3.47 1.71
N HIS A 21 -13.99 -4.25 2.59
CA HIS A 21 -12.53 -4.44 2.62
C HIS A 21 -12.00 -5.09 1.34
N LEU A 22 -12.74 -6.05 0.77
CA LEU A 22 -12.40 -6.66 -0.51
C LEU A 22 -12.43 -5.65 -1.66
N LYS A 23 -13.41 -4.74 -1.66
CA LYS A 23 -13.46 -3.66 -2.65
C LYS A 23 -12.25 -2.74 -2.52
N GLU A 24 -11.96 -2.26 -1.32
CA GLU A 24 -10.80 -1.39 -1.04
C GLU A 24 -9.47 -2.10 -1.38
N SER A 25 -9.35 -3.39 -1.09
CA SER A 25 -8.20 -4.23 -1.45
C SER A 25 -7.99 -4.32 -2.96
N ARG A 26 -9.06 -4.48 -3.75
CA ARG A 26 -8.98 -4.49 -5.22
C ARG A 26 -8.60 -3.12 -5.79
N GLU A 27 -9.15 -2.05 -5.24
CA GLU A 27 -8.79 -0.68 -5.62
C GLU A 27 -7.29 -0.43 -5.35
N ARG A 28 -6.77 -0.84 -4.20
CA ARG A 28 -5.33 -0.76 -3.90
C ARG A 28 -4.47 -1.53 -4.89
N VAL A 29 -4.90 -2.74 -5.30
CA VAL A 29 -4.15 -3.52 -6.31
C VAL A 29 -4.13 -2.81 -7.66
N ALA A 30 -5.25 -2.22 -8.08
CA ALA A 30 -5.29 -1.43 -9.31
C ALA A 30 -4.36 -0.21 -9.23
N LEU A 31 -4.36 0.51 -8.10
CA LEU A 31 -3.47 1.64 -7.87
C LEU A 31 -2.00 1.24 -7.91
N ILE A 32 -1.63 0.11 -7.28
CA ILE A 32 -0.26 -0.40 -7.33
C ILE A 32 0.14 -0.74 -8.77
N ALA A 33 -0.74 -1.40 -9.53
CA ALA A 33 -0.48 -1.72 -10.92
C ALA A 33 -0.34 -0.45 -11.80
N ASP A 34 -1.08 0.61 -11.49
CA ASP A 34 -0.95 1.89 -12.20
C ASP A 34 0.32 2.66 -11.81
N LEU A 35 0.78 2.53 -10.56
CA LEU A 35 2.06 3.08 -10.11
C LEU A 35 3.25 2.34 -10.72
N ASP A 36 3.15 1.01 -10.85
CA ASP A 36 4.17 0.17 -11.49
C ASP A 36 4.42 0.60 -12.94
N LYS A 37 3.35 0.86 -13.70
CA LYS A 37 3.43 1.45 -15.06
C LYS A 37 4.10 2.83 -15.10
N ALA A 38 4.05 3.57 -14.00
CA ALA A 38 4.70 4.87 -13.84
C ALA A 38 6.16 4.75 -13.34
N GLY A 39 6.71 3.53 -13.23
CA GLY A 39 8.07 3.29 -12.74
C GLY A 39 8.22 3.39 -11.23
N ILE A 40 7.13 3.19 -10.50
CA ILE A 40 7.04 3.28 -9.04
C ILE A 40 6.73 1.89 -8.48
N TYR A 41 7.67 1.35 -7.73
CA TYR A 41 7.63 -0.03 -7.27
C TYR A 41 7.49 -0.08 -5.75
N VAL A 42 6.63 -0.97 -5.29
CA VAL A 42 6.53 -1.30 -3.86
C VAL A 42 7.66 -2.28 -3.53
N TRP A 43 8.53 -1.92 -2.60
CA TRP A 43 9.63 -2.81 -2.17
C TRP A 43 9.41 -3.36 -0.76
N GLN A 44 8.48 -2.79 0.01
CA GLN A 44 8.10 -3.32 1.32
C GLN A 44 6.58 -3.30 1.53
N TYR A 45 6.10 -4.39 2.13
CA TYR A 45 4.73 -4.55 2.57
C TYR A 45 4.68 -4.78 4.07
N GLU A 46 3.67 -4.21 4.72
CA GLU A 46 3.39 -4.42 6.13
C GLU A 46 2.01 -5.04 6.34
N PRO A 47 1.84 -5.84 7.41
CA PRO A 47 0.53 -6.37 7.77
C PRO A 47 -0.49 -5.27 8.04
N THR A 48 -1.65 -5.34 7.39
CA THR A 48 -2.82 -4.52 7.75
C THR A 48 -3.31 -4.91 9.16
N PRO A 49 -4.15 -4.10 9.81
CA PRO A 49 -4.79 -4.51 11.06
C PRO A 49 -5.47 -5.89 10.96
N LEU A 50 -6.13 -6.14 9.83
CA LEU A 50 -6.74 -7.44 9.52
C LEU A 50 -5.68 -8.54 9.35
N GLY A 51 -4.59 -8.27 8.63
CA GLY A 51 -3.46 -9.20 8.52
C GLY A 51 -2.86 -9.55 9.88
N ARG A 52 -2.73 -8.59 10.79
CA ARG A 52 -2.28 -8.84 12.18
C ARG A 52 -3.26 -9.73 12.94
N CYS A 53 -4.55 -9.51 12.80
CA CYS A 53 -5.57 -10.37 13.42
C CYS A 53 -5.58 -11.79 12.84
N ILE A 54 -5.37 -11.95 11.53
CA ILE A 54 -5.40 -13.25 10.86
C ILE A 54 -4.15 -14.09 11.15
N ARG A 55 -3.01 -13.48 11.47
CA ARG A 55 -1.80 -14.20 11.88
C ARG A 55 -1.95 -15.08 13.12
N VAL A 56 -3.02 -14.91 13.91
CA VAL A 56 -3.33 -15.81 15.03
C VAL A 56 -4.02 -17.10 14.59
N LEU A 57 -4.51 -17.15 13.34
CA LEU A 57 -5.14 -18.34 12.78
C LEU A 57 -4.09 -19.38 12.36
N PRO A 58 -4.47 -20.66 12.26
CA PRO A 58 -3.62 -21.67 11.67
C PRO A 58 -3.16 -21.29 10.25
N THR A 59 -1.92 -21.62 9.90
CA THR A 59 -1.31 -21.30 8.60
C THR A 59 -2.16 -21.72 7.40
N ALA A 60 -2.87 -22.86 7.50
CA ALA A 60 -3.77 -23.32 6.45
C ALA A 60 -4.92 -22.33 6.16
N ALA A 61 -5.49 -21.72 7.20
CA ALA A 61 -6.54 -20.73 7.05
C ALA A 61 -6.01 -19.41 6.48
N GLU A 62 -4.83 -18.96 6.93
CA GLU A 62 -4.18 -17.78 6.35
C GLU A 62 -3.88 -17.99 4.85
N ASN A 63 -3.30 -19.14 4.49
CA ASN A 63 -3.00 -19.46 3.09
C ASN A 63 -4.27 -19.54 2.24
N TRP A 64 -5.35 -20.10 2.78
CA TRP A 64 -6.64 -20.13 2.09
C TRP A 64 -7.15 -18.71 1.80
N ILE A 65 -7.04 -17.80 2.77
CA ILE A 65 -7.44 -16.39 2.61
C ILE A 65 -6.59 -15.71 1.54
N ARG A 66 -5.26 -15.88 1.59
CA ARG A 66 -4.35 -15.30 0.59
C ARG A 66 -4.68 -15.78 -0.82
N MET A 67 -4.92 -17.07 -0.98
CA MET A 67 -5.20 -17.69 -2.27
C MET A 67 -6.54 -17.25 -2.89
N HIS A 68 -7.58 -17.02 -2.08
CA HIS A 68 -8.93 -16.72 -2.59
C HIS A 68 -9.31 -15.24 -2.53
N LEU A 69 -8.79 -14.51 -1.54
CA LEU A 69 -9.13 -13.10 -1.29
C LEU A 69 -7.98 -12.15 -1.63
N GLY A 70 -6.76 -12.66 -1.80
CA GLY A 70 -5.59 -11.91 -2.21
C GLY A 70 -4.77 -11.34 -1.05
N ASP A 71 -3.48 -11.15 -1.30
CA ASP A 71 -2.53 -10.66 -0.30
C ASP A 71 -2.77 -9.21 0.13
N SER A 72 -3.37 -8.38 -0.73
CA SER A 72 -3.64 -6.96 -0.45
C SER A 72 -4.72 -6.71 0.61
N LEU A 73 -5.42 -7.79 1.02
CA LEU A 73 -6.31 -7.78 2.17
C LEU A 73 -5.51 -7.84 3.49
N LEU A 74 -4.43 -8.61 3.51
CA LEU A 74 -3.62 -8.89 4.69
C LEU A 74 -2.41 -7.99 4.82
N SER A 75 -1.91 -7.47 3.70
CA SER A 75 -0.73 -6.61 3.66
C SER A 75 -0.98 -5.38 2.81
N GLY A 76 -0.47 -4.23 3.26
CA GLY A 76 -0.47 -2.96 2.52
C GLY A 76 0.95 -2.52 2.19
N PRO A 77 1.16 -1.71 1.15
CA PRO A 77 2.47 -1.14 0.87
C PRO A 77 2.88 -0.22 2.01
N SER A 78 4.12 -0.37 2.49
CA SER A 78 4.70 0.50 3.52
C SER A 78 5.90 1.29 3.02
N ALA A 79 6.62 0.77 2.04
CA ALA A 79 7.71 1.49 1.41
C ALA A 79 7.71 1.32 -0.10
N ILE A 80 7.94 2.45 -0.79
CA ILE A 80 7.87 2.56 -2.24
C ILE A 80 9.15 3.25 -2.73
N SER A 81 9.61 2.82 -3.90
CA SER A 81 10.76 3.38 -4.60
C SER A 81 10.33 3.82 -5.99
N ALA A 82 10.73 5.01 -6.37
CA ALA A 82 10.47 5.56 -7.68
C ALA A 82 11.79 5.88 -8.38
N PHE A 83 11.99 5.33 -9.57
CA PHE A 83 13.28 5.42 -10.28
C PHE A 83 13.31 6.53 -11.33
N HIS A 84 12.17 6.87 -11.92
CA HIS A 84 12.08 7.84 -13.02
C HIS A 84 10.78 8.64 -12.89
N ILE A 85 10.75 9.63 -11.99
CA ILE A 85 9.62 10.54 -11.87
C ILE A 85 9.92 11.83 -12.61
N ARG A 86 9.01 12.22 -13.51
CA ARG A 86 9.00 13.55 -14.10
C ARG A 86 8.21 14.52 -13.22
N GLU A 87 8.62 15.78 -13.16
CA GLU A 87 7.95 16.79 -12.33
C GLU A 87 6.46 16.96 -12.65
N ASP A 88 6.06 16.80 -13.92
CA ASP A 88 4.65 16.87 -14.36
C ASP A 88 3.79 15.73 -13.80
N GLN A 89 4.39 14.61 -13.43
CA GLN A 89 3.70 13.44 -12.87
C GLN A 89 3.55 13.50 -11.35
N VAL A 90 4.23 14.42 -10.67
CA VAL A 90 4.25 14.48 -9.20
C VAL A 90 2.85 14.64 -8.59
N PRO A 91 1.96 15.53 -9.10
CA PRO A 91 0.60 15.63 -8.56
C PRO A 91 -0.18 14.31 -8.70
N TYR A 92 -0.04 13.64 -9.84
CA TYR A 92 -0.66 12.34 -10.10
C TYR A 92 -0.15 11.29 -9.11
N ILE A 93 1.16 11.19 -8.91
CA ILE A 93 1.79 10.20 -8.03
C ILE A 93 1.38 10.44 -6.58
N VAL A 94 1.48 11.68 -6.11
CA VAL A 94 1.10 12.08 -4.75
C VAL A 94 -0.35 11.72 -4.45
N GLU A 95 -1.28 12.00 -5.38
CA GLU A 95 -2.68 11.60 -5.24
C GLU A 95 -2.79 10.08 -5.00
N ARG A 96 -2.14 9.26 -5.83
CA ARG A 96 -2.20 7.79 -5.70
C ARG A 96 -1.57 7.31 -4.40
N LEU A 97 -0.44 7.89 -4.01
CA LEU A 97 0.27 7.52 -2.79
C LEU A 97 -0.55 7.84 -1.53
N SER A 98 -1.36 8.90 -1.56
CA SER A 98 -2.25 9.28 -0.44
C SER A 98 -3.32 8.23 -0.12
N HIS A 99 -3.62 7.31 -1.06
CA HIS A 99 -4.54 6.20 -0.83
C HIS A 99 -3.93 5.06 -0.01
N PHE A 100 -2.64 5.12 0.35
CA PHE A 100 -1.97 4.10 1.16
C PHE A 100 -1.70 4.61 2.58
N PRO A 101 -2.62 4.39 3.54
CA PRO A 101 -2.46 4.86 4.92
C PRO A 101 -1.31 4.17 5.69
N THR A 102 -0.80 3.06 5.14
CA THR A 102 0.34 2.31 5.68
C THR A 102 1.68 2.76 5.12
N LEU A 103 1.68 3.70 4.16
CA LEU A 103 2.92 4.21 3.56
C LEU A 103 3.71 5.00 4.61
N ARG A 104 4.98 4.63 4.78
CA ARG A 104 5.93 5.21 5.72
C ARG A 104 7.17 5.74 5.04
N THR A 105 7.53 5.20 3.89
CA THR A 105 8.76 5.57 3.21
C THR A 105 8.54 5.71 1.72
N VAL A 106 9.00 6.83 1.16
CA VAL A 106 9.03 7.09 -0.27
C VAL A 106 10.46 7.43 -0.67
N ASN A 107 11.11 6.51 -1.39
CA ASN A 107 12.45 6.71 -1.91
C ASN A 107 12.34 7.24 -3.34
N LEU A 108 12.81 8.46 -3.54
CA LEU A 108 12.93 9.10 -4.84
C LEU A 108 14.37 8.88 -5.32
N LEU A 109 14.56 7.81 -6.09
CA LEU A 109 15.84 7.46 -6.71
C LEU A 109 15.93 8.23 -8.03
N HIS A 110 17.07 8.88 -8.29
CA HIS A 110 17.37 9.80 -9.40
C HIS A 110 17.10 11.30 -9.16
N GLY A 111 18.17 12.09 -9.28
CA GLY A 111 18.24 13.55 -9.10
C GLY A 111 17.67 14.38 -10.25
N GLN A 112 16.46 14.07 -10.72
CA GLN A 112 15.72 14.90 -11.69
C GLN A 112 14.65 15.79 -11.04
N LEU A 113 14.37 15.60 -9.74
CA LEU A 113 13.40 16.41 -9.02
C LEU A 113 14.10 17.62 -8.41
N SER A 114 13.57 18.82 -8.65
CA SER A 114 13.94 20.00 -7.88
C SER A 114 13.64 19.81 -6.39
N GLU A 115 14.44 20.42 -5.52
CA GLU A 115 14.22 20.38 -4.06
C GLU A 115 12.83 20.95 -3.70
N GLU A 116 12.36 21.95 -4.45
CA GLU A 116 11.01 22.48 -4.30
C GLU A 116 9.94 21.39 -4.53
N THR A 117 10.14 20.53 -5.53
CA THR A 117 9.21 19.44 -5.84
C THR A 117 9.29 18.33 -4.81
N ALA A 118 10.49 17.97 -4.34
CA ALA A 118 10.65 17.05 -3.22
C ALA A 118 9.93 17.56 -1.96
N GLU A 119 10.04 18.85 -1.66
CA GLU A 119 9.37 19.47 -0.53
C GLU A 119 7.84 19.48 -0.68
N ARG A 120 7.32 19.66 -1.90
CA ARG A 120 5.88 19.49 -2.17
C ARG A 120 5.42 18.06 -1.89
N ILE A 121 6.21 17.05 -2.23
CA ILE A 121 5.90 15.65 -1.94
C ILE A 121 5.89 15.41 -0.43
N ARG A 122 6.89 15.91 0.32
CA ARG A 122 6.93 15.83 1.79
C ARG A 122 5.70 16.46 2.43
N LYS A 123 5.30 17.66 1.97
CA LYS A 123 4.10 18.34 2.48
C LYS A 123 2.81 17.59 2.18
N ALA A 124 2.74 16.93 1.02
CA ALA A 124 1.55 16.20 0.63
C ALA A 124 1.45 14.79 1.27
N LEU A 125 2.58 14.22 1.70
CA LEU A 125 2.67 12.94 2.37
C LEU A 125 3.31 13.11 3.77
N PRO A 126 2.66 13.82 4.70
CA PRO A 126 3.26 14.20 5.98
C PRO A 126 3.57 13.00 6.90
N ASP A 127 2.88 11.87 6.70
CA ASP A 127 3.06 10.64 7.48
C ASP A 127 4.12 9.69 6.89
N ALA A 128 4.74 10.09 5.76
CA ALA A 128 5.78 9.31 5.10
C ALA A 128 7.11 10.08 5.08
N GLU A 129 8.19 9.38 5.41
CA GLU A 129 9.55 9.85 5.22
C GLU A 129 9.87 9.83 3.72
N VAL A 130 10.16 11.00 3.15
CA VAL A 130 10.53 11.14 1.74
C VAL A 130 12.04 11.34 1.64
N ALA A 131 12.73 10.28 1.26
CA ALA A 131 14.17 10.29 1.00
C ALA A 131 14.42 10.57 -0.48
N VAL A 132 15.24 11.58 -0.77
CA VAL A 132 15.74 11.86 -2.13
C VAL A 132 17.17 11.37 -2.19
N ASP A 133 17.41 10.26 -2.87
CA ASP A 133 18.76 9.74 -3.02
C ASP A 133 19.41 10.38 -4.25
N GLN A 134 20.38 11.26 -4.00
CA GLN A 134 21.19 11.91 -5.04
C GLN A 134 22.40 11.05 -5.44
N THR A 135 22.60 9.90 -4.79
CA THR A 135 23.81 9.10 -4.90
C THR A 135 23.56 7.85 -5.73
N ILE A 136 24.09 7.83 -6.96
CA ILE A 136 24.47 6.55 -7.57
C ILE A 136 25.74 6.10 -6.82
N GLY A 137 25.55 5.52 -5.63
CA GLY A 137 26.62 4.88 -4.87
C GLY A 137 26.72 3.41 -5.27
N VAL A 138 27.45 3.15 -6.36
CA VAL A 138 28.21 1.92 -6.65
C VAL A 138 27.70 0.64 -5.96
N TRP A 139 26.83 -0.11 -6.65
CA TRP A 139 26.85 -1.59 -6.56
C TRP A 139 27.56 -2.13 -7.81
N ALA A 140 28.81 -1.70 -8.02
CA ALA A 140 29.76 -2.52 -8.76
C ALA A 140 30.33 -3.49 -7.73
N GLY A 141 29.90 -4.75 -7.81
CA GLY A 141 30.47 -5.82 -7.00
C GLY A 141 31.93 -6.03 -7.38
N ASP A 142 32.80 -6.00 -6.37
CA ASP A 142 34.06 -6.74 -6.36
C ASP A 142 33.79 -8.19 -5.97
#